data_AF-A0A0N5CBE3-F1
#
_entry.id   AF-A0A0N5CBE3-F1
#
_cell.length_a   1.000
_cell.length_b   1.000
_cell.length_c   1.000
_cell.angle_alpha   90.00
_cell.angle_beta   90.00
_cell.angle_gamma   90.00
#
_symmetry.space_group_name_H-M   'P 1'
#
loop_
_entity.id
_entity.type
_entity.pdbx_description
1 polymer ?
#
loop_
_entity_poly.entity_id
_entity_poly.type
_entity_poly.pdbx_seq_one_letter_code
_entity_poly.pdbx_strand_id
1 'polypeptide(L)'
;MSVHDHEDDLLLIEDDGEQIPVNEQGNLGVNLDFLNEDANVDMAVMLGRFSRSLKEMGCTVEAVLLLMEMEEPAAQLERKLLWANETHVSLLKKFNDMVSIHDARSYFVDRQRALLAAIPGEPTDKQKASIVTRVKAMVCKQLDYHIVRSTEDIMSDYQSIVKIGAKSVKLCINGGGKITFPSTVNLPSVTAMRLDYLSGEVSGRLPDTLQILWIDGVMRFSKMAPLTLNGLSNLQVLCVTSCHVLKNLLQTWEKGTCLRVIMTLCRIHKCQCEALIKNSPLIDLPYKVIIVPQTRYNGKTLTENAAIQKNAFHHRVGMVYYKNLGSLKLFAECELPADIGELYSERKRIREENVTESAF
;
A
#
# COMPACT_ATOMS: atom_id res chain seq x y z
N MET A 1 66.55 22.95 -36.35
CA MET A 1 65.41 22.02 -36.43
C MET A 1 64.23 22.87 -36.86
N SER A 2 63.71 22.84 -38.10
CA SER A 2 63.21 21.71 -38.92
C SER A 2 61.95 21.10 -38.30
N VAL A 3 60.78 20.99 -38.95
CA VAL A 3 60.27 21.22 -40.34
C VAL A 3 58.83 21.83 -40.11
N HIS A 4 58.20 22.72 -40.90
CA HIS A 4 57.86 22.72 -42.34
C HIS A 4 57.05 21.47 -42.75
N ASP A 5 56.04 21.43 -43.64
CA ASP A 5 55.02 22.34 -44.24
C ASP A 5 53.82 21.40 -44.62
N HIS A 6 52.59 21.72 -45.07
CA HIS A 6 51.79 22.90 -45.50
C HIS A 6 50.39 22.78 -44.80
N GLU A 7 49.26 23.46 -45.04
CA GLU A 7 48.64 24.27 -46.14
C GLU A 7 47.98 23.48 -47.31
N ASP A 8 46.82 24.01 -47.77
CA ASP A 8 45.95 23.83 -48.96
C ASP A 8 45.86 22.54 -49.82
N ASP A 9 44.61 22.08 -50.03
CA ASP A 9 43.93 21.86 -51.33
C ASP A 9 42.41 21.71 -51.03
N LEU A 10 41.44 22.38 -51.69
CA LEU A 10 40.95 22.22 -53.08
C LEU A 10 40.48 20.77 -53.37
N LEU A 11 39.31 20.53 -53.97
CA LEU A 11 38.66 21.24 -55.09
C LEU A 11 37.12 21.32 -54.95
N LEU A 12 36.54 22.28 -55.67
CA LEU A 12 35.14 22.26 -56.11
C LEU A 12 34.98 21.33 -57.33
N ILE A 13 33.79 20.77 -57.54
CA ILE A 13 33.32 20.29 -58.85
C ILE A 13 31.94 20.92 -59.09
N GLU A 14 31.72 21.41 -60.30
CA GLU A 14 30.61 22.30 -60.68
C GLU A 14 29.42 21.54 -61.32
N ASP A 15 28.37 22.29 -61.67
CA ASP A 15 27.21 21.84 -62.44
C ASP A 15 27.58 21.23 -63.82
N ASP A 16 26.80 20.24 -64.27
CA ASP A 16 25.87 20.38 -65.42
C ASP A 16 25.17 19.03 -65.68
N GLY A 17 23.94 19.02 -66.25
CA GLY A 17 23.35 17.74 -66.69
C GLY A 17 21.83 17.54 -66.83
N GLU A 18 21.06 18.55 -67.21
CA GLU A 18 19.81 18.41 -67.99
C GLU A 18 18.57 17.60 -67.50
N GLN A 19 17.45 18.34 -67.53
CA GLN A 19 16.10 17.93 -68.00
C GLN A 19 15.12 17.17 -67.09
N ILE A 20 13.85 17.50 -67.34
CA ILE A 20 12.64 17.18 -66.57
C ILE A 20 11.72 16.33 -67.46
N PRO A 21 10.94 15.40 -66.90
CA PRO A 21 9.50 15.45 -67.20
C PRO A 21 8.65 15.47 -65.92
N VAL A 22 7.80 16.50 -65.81
CA VAL A 22 6.74 16.56 -64.80
C VAL A 22 5.69 15.54 -65.20
N ASN A 23 5.27 14.70 -64.27
CA ASN A 23 4.06 13.90 -64.45
C ASN A 23 3.23 13.96 -63.16
N GLU A 24 2.28 14.90 -63.11
CA GLU A 24 1.36 15.04 -61.99
C GLU A 24 0.37 13.88 -61.98
N GLN A 25 0.51 12.94 -61.04
CA GLN A 25 -0.62 12.12 -60.64
C GLN A 25 -0.49 11.56 -59.21
N GLY A 26 -1.21 12.23 -58.29
CA GLY A 26 -2.01 11.58 -57.26
C GLY A 26 -1.33 10.69 -56.22
N ASN A 27 -1.37 11.17 -54.98
CA ASN A 27 -1.48 10.32 -53.78
C ASN A 27 -0.22 9.50 -53.41
N LEU A 28 0.89 10.21 -53.12
CA LEU A 28 1.85 9.74 -52.13
C LEU A 28 1.17 9.68 -50.74
N GLY A 29 0.45 8.59 -50.49
CA GLY A 29 0.13 8.15 -49.14
C GLY A 29 1.43 7.79 -48.44
N VAL A 30 2.05 8.76 -47.76
CA VAL A 30 3.25 8.55 -46.96
C VAL A 30 2.91 7.52 -45.89
N ASN A 31 3.44 6.31 -46.00
CA ASN A 31 3.03 5.25 -45.10
C ASN A 31 3.66 5.45 -43.72
N LEU A 32 2.88 6.07 -42.83
CA LEU A 32 3.25 6.39 -41.45
C LEU A 32 3.44 5.14 -40.58
N ASP A 33 2.97 3.96 -41.03
CA ASP A 33 3.17 2.68 -40.35
C ASP A 33 4.63 2.46 -39.95
N PHE A 34 5.59 2.81 -40.83
CA PHE A 34 7.02 2.55 -40.59
C PHE A 34 7.57 3.33 -39.38
N LEU A 35 7.12 4.58 -39.18
CA LEU A 35 7.48 5.39 -38.01
C LEU A 35 6.76 4.90 -36.73
N ASN A 36 5.59 4.29 -36.89
CA ASN A 36 4.84 3.66 -35.81
C ASN A 36 5.48 2.33 -35.37
N GLU A 37 6.00 1.53 -36.31
CA GLU A 37 6.74 0.30 -36.03
C GLU A 37 8.05 0.58 -35.29
N ASP A 38 8.89 1.53 -35.75
CA ASP A 38 10.14 1.89 -35.07
C ASP A 38 9.90 2.37 -33.62
N ALA A 39 8.90 3.24 -33.39
CA ALA A 39 8.54 3.71 -32.06
C ALA A 39 8.05 2.58 -31.12
N ASN A 40 7.30 1.62 -31.67
CA ASN A 40 6.81 0.44 -30.94
C ASN A 40 7.96 -0.53 -30.62
N VAL A 41 8.94 -0.69 -31.51
CA VAL A 41 10.16 -1.47 -31.29
C VAL A 41 10.98 -0.88 -30.14
N ASP A 42 11.26 0.43 -30.15
CA ASP A 42 12.05 1.07 -29.08
C ASP A 42 11.32 1.02 -27.72
N MET A 43 10.00 1.24 -27.71
CA MET A 43 9.15 1.05 -26.52
C MET A 43 9.22 -0.39 -25.98
N ALA A 44 9.14 -1.40 -26.85
CA ALA A 44 9.26 -2.81 -26.47
C ALA A 44 10.67 -3.15 -25.95
N VAL A 45 11.72 -2.56 -26.53
CA VAL A 45 13.12 -2.70 -26.07
C VAL A 45 13.31 -2.08 -24.69
N MET A 46 12.78 -0.88 -24.44
CA MET A 46 12.89 -0.20 -23.14
C MET A 46 12.15 -0.96 -22.03
N LEU A 47 10.89 -1.34 -22.26
CA LEU A 47 10.13 -2.16 -21.30
C LEU A 47 10.78 -3.54 -21.09
N GLY A 48 11.38 -4.14 -22.14
CA GLY A 48 12.13 -5.39 -22.04
C GLY A 48 13.43 -5.27 -21.23
N ARG A 49 14.15 -4.15 -21.33
CA ARG A 49 15.30 -3.83 -20.48
C ARG A 49 14.89 -3.64 -19.02
N PHE A 50 13.80 -2.91 -18.77
CA PHE A 50 13.28 -2.70 -17.41
C PHE A 50 12.80 -4.00 -16.75
N SER A 51 11.97 -4.80 -17.45
CA SER A 51 11.53 -6.13 -17.00
C SER A 51 12.71 -7.06 -16.67
N ARG A 52 13.81 -7.00 -17.44
CA ARG A 52 15.05 -7.73 -17.14
C ARG A 52 15.73 -7.23 -15.86
N SER A 53 15.84 -5.92 -15.67
CA SER A 53 16.41 -5.31 -14.46
C SER A 53 15.64 -5.73 -13.19
N LEU A 54 14.30 -5.73 -13.24
CA LEU A 54 13.47 -6.22 -12.13
C LEU A 54 13.74 -7.71 -11.85
N LYS A 55 13.89 -8.54 -12.89
CA LYS A 55 14.22 -9.98 -12.74
C LYS A 55 15.63 -10.19 -12.16
N GLU A 56 16.58 -9.29 -12.42
CA GLU A 56 17.90 -9.27 -11.76
C GLU A 56 17.82 -8.85 -10.27
N MET A 57 16.92 -7.95 -9.90
CA MET A 57 16.60 -7.59 -8.49
C MET A 57 15.82 -8.68 -7.75
N GLY A 58 16.02 -9.95 -8.13
CA GLY A 58 15.24 -11.10 -7.69
C GLY A 58 15.33 -11.34 -6.18
N CYS A 59 14.18 -11.56 -5.54
CA CYS A 59 13.90 -11.50 -4.09
C CYS A 59 13.56 -10.11 -3.52
N THR A 60 13.38 -9.05 -4.31
CA THR A 60 12.79 -7.79 -3.79
C THR A 60 11.27 -7.75 -3.95
N VAL A 61 10.56 -7.18 -2.98
CA VAL A 61 9.09 -6.94 -3.08
C VAL A 61 8.77 -5.94 -4.19
N GLU A 62 9.67 -4.98 -4.41
CA GLU A 62 9.67 -4.01 -5.50
C GLU A 62 9.60 -4.69 -6.87
N ALA A 63 10.57 -5.55 -7.21
CA ALA A 63 10.57 -6.28 -8.48
C ALA A 63 9.30 -7.13 -8.67
N VAL A 64 8.84 -7.79 -7.60
CA VAL A 64 7.65 -8.64 -7.65
C VAL A 64 6.38 -7.81 -7.91
N LEU A 65 6.20 -6.68 -7.22
CA LEU A 65 5.04 -5.81 -7.41
C LEU A 65 5.05 -5.12 -8.78
N LEU A 66 6.19 -4.60 -9.22
CA LEU A 66 6.28 -3.91 -10.51
C LEU A 66 6.12 -4.87 -11.70
N LEU A 67 6.62 -6.10 -11.62
CA LEU A 67 6.33 -7.13 -12.63
C LEU A 67 4.84 -7.54 -12.61
N MET A 68 4.21 -7.63 -11.43
CA MET A 68 2.76 -7.87 -11.34
C MET A 68 1.93 -6.72 -11.94
N GLU A 69 2.40 -5.48 -11.87
CA GLU A 69 1.73 -4.32 -12.48
C GLU A 69 1.91 -4.28 -13.99
N MET A 70 3.08 -4.70 -14.50
CA MET A 70 3.35 -4.87 -15.93
C MET A 70 2.68 -6.11 -16.56
N GLU A 71 1.84 -6.84 -15.81
CA GLU A 71 1.23 -8.12 -16.20
C GLU A 71 2.26 -9.22 -16.57
N GLU A 72 3.50 -9.07 -16.11
CA GLU A 72 4.62 -9.97 -16.36
C GLU A 72 4.64 -11.15 -15.34
N PRO A 73 5.23 -12.31 -15.71
CA PRO A 73 5.19 -13.52 -14.89
C PRO A 73 6.10 -13.47 -13.64
N ALA A 74 5.63 -12.77 -12.60
CA ALA A 74 6.32 -12.61 -11.31
C ALA A 74 6.44 -13.90 -10.48
N ALA A 75 5.69 -14.97 -10.81
CA ALA A 75 5.68 -16.23 -10.06
C ALA A 75 7.08 -16.89 -9.94
N GLN A 76 7.96 -16.70 -10.93
CA GLN A 76 9.34 -17.20 -10.89
C GLN A 76 10.22 -16.51 -9.83
N LEU A 77 9.77 -15.37 -9.30
CA LEU A 77 10.40 -14.65 -8.19
C LEU A 77 9.75 -14.93 -6.83
N GLU A 78 8.71 -15.78 -6.74
CA GLU A 78 8.04 -16.12 -5.47
C GLU A 78 8.93 -17.04 -4.60
N ARG A 79 9.93 -16.44 -3.95
CA ARG A 79 10.79 -17.13 -2.98
C ARG A 79 10.17 -17.08 -1.59
N LYS A 80 10.50 -18.07 -0.74
CA LYS A 80 10.08 -18.15 0.68
C LYS A 80 10.55 -16.95 1.54
N LEU A 81 11.44 -16.11 1.00
CA LEU A 81 11.93 -14.89 1.63
C LEU A 81 12.18 -13.81 0.57
N LEU A 82 11.56 -12.65 0.78
CA LEU A 82 11.81 -11.41 0.04
C LEU A 82 12.38 -10.31 0.95
N TRP A 83 12.93 -9.26 0.35
CA TRP A 83 13.37 -8.04 0.99
C TRP A 83 12.49 -6.88 0.53
N ALA A 84 12.10 -6.00 1.47
CA ALA A 84 11.40 -4.76 1.17
C ALA A 84 12.12 -3.58 1.78
N ASN A 85 12.11 -2.46 1.06
CA ASN A 85 12.36 -1.15 1.60
C ASN A 85 11.19 -0.73 2.49
N GLU A 86 11.43 -0.08 3.62
CA GLU A 86 10.36 0.39 4.53
C GLU A 86 9.39 1.37 3.84
N THR A 87 9.87 2.15 2.87
CA THR A 87 9.07 3.11 2.10
C THR A 87 8.03 2.45 1.19
N HIS A 88 8.26 1.19 0.78
CA HIS A 88 7.35 0.42 -0.09
C HIS A 88 6.25 -0.29 0.72
N VAL A 89 6.36 -0.33 2.05
CA VAL A 89 5.36 -0.96 2.94
C VAL A 89 4.30 0.09 3.29
N SER A 90 3.35 0.32 2.38
CA SER A 90 2.29 1.34 2.55
C SER A 90 1.45 1.16 3.83
N LEU A 91 1.38 -0.06 4.38
CA LEU A 91 0.76 -0.31 5.68
C LEU A 91 1.44 0.43 6.85
N LEU A 92 2.75 0.72 6.78
CA LEU A 92 3.47 1.55 7.78
C LEU A 92 3.06 3.03 7.72
N LYS A 93 2.53 3.49 6.58
CA LYS A 93 2.06 4.87 6.37
C LYS A 93 0.57 5.03 6.72
N LYS A 94 -0.22 3.97 6.55
CA LYS A 94 -1.70 3.95 6.62
C LYS A 94 -2.35 4.63 7.84
N PHE A 95 -1.67 4.67 8.99
CA PHE A 95 -2.19 5.25 10.24
C PHE A 95 -1.42 6.51 10.71
N ASN A 96 -0.62 7.13 9.83
CA ASN A 96 0.13 8.35 10.14
C ASN A 96 -0.70 9.60 9.80
N ASP A 97 -1.24 9.65 8.58
CA ASP A 97 -1.94 10.82 8.02
C ASP A 97 -3.43 10.85 8.39
N MET A 98 -3.74 10.62 9.67
CA MET A 98 -5.11 10.55 10.19
C MET A 98 -5.59 11.89 10.71
N VAL A 99 -6.83 12.26 10.39
CA VAL A 99 -7.44 13.51 10.88
C VAL A 99 -7.92 13.30 12.32
N SER A 100 -7.72 14.27 13.22
CA SER A 100 -8.25 14.12 14.58
C SER A 100 -9.77 14.12 14.59
N ILE A 101 -10.36 13.42 15.56
CA ILE A 101 -11.80 13.49 15.81
C ILE A 101 -12.29 14.91 16.14
N HIS A 102 -11.40 15.78 16.65
CA HIS A 102 -11.72 17.17 16.94
C HIS A 102 -11.81 17.99 15.65
N ASP A 103 -10.82 17.93 14.77
CA ASP A 103 -10.80 18.66 13.49
C ASP A 103 -11.93 18.19 12.58
N ALA A 104 -12.20 16.88 12.55
CA ALA A 104 -13.33 16.30 11.82
C ALA A 104 -14.70 16.80 12.32
N ARG A 105 -14.84 17.05 13.64
CA ARG A 105 -16.05 17.64 14.23
C ARG A 105 -16.14 19.15 13.95
N SER A 106 -15.05 19.90 14.06
CA SER A 106 -15.00 21.33 13.73
C SER A 106 -15.35 21.57 12.26
N TYR A 107 -14.70 20.85 11.34
CA TYR A 107 -14.99 20.90 9.91
C TYR A 107 -16.47 20.59 9.61
N PHE A 108 -17.06 19.58 10.26
CA PHE A 108 -18.48 19.29 10.13
C PHE A 108 -19.36 20.49 10.55
N VAL A 109 -19.11 21.05 11.73
CA VAL A 109 -19.91 22.16 12.27
C VAL A 109 -19.77 23.41 11.40
N ASP A 110 -18.56 23.78 11.01
CA ASP A 110 -18.32 24.99 10.23
C ASP A 110 -18.83 24.86 8.79
N ARG A 111 -18.68 23.68 8.17
CA ARG A 111 -19.23 23.42 6.84
C ARG A 111 -20.76 23.31 6.85
N GLN A 112 -21.35 22.78 7.92
CA GLN A 112 -22.80 22.81 8.13
C GLN A 112 -23.31 24.24 8.30
N ARG A 113 -22.65 25.06 9.15
CA ARG A 113 -23.01 26.47 9.35
C ARG A 113 -22.94 27.26 8.04
N ALA A 114 -21.87 27.10 7.27
CA ALA A 114 -21.69 27.76 5.97
C ALA A 114 -22.76 27.36 4.94
N LEU A 115 -23.13 26.08 4.85
CA LEU A 115 -24.17 25.64 3.93
C LEU A 115 -25.60 26.02 4.36
N LEU A 116 -25.86 26.15 5.68
CA LEU A 116 -27.13 26.68 6.18
C LEU A 116 -27.25 28.19 5.94
N ALA A 117 -26.18 28.95 6.17
CA ALA A 117 -26.13 30.40 5.94
C ALA A 117 -26.24 30.79 4.45
N ALA A 118 -26.01 29.84 3.53
CA ALA A 118 -26.19 30.02 2.09
C ALA A 118 -27.64 29.80 1.61
N ILE A 119 -28.56 29.40 2.49
CA ILE A 119 -30.00 29.32 2.17
C ILE A 119 -30.66 30.68 2.50
N PRO A 120 -31.39 31.31 1.55
CA PRO A 120 -32.20 32.48 1.85
C PRO A 120 -33.45 32.10 2.66
N GLY A 121 -33.69 32.82 3.77
CA GLY A 121 -34.80 32.54 4.69
C GLY A 121 -34.53 31.40 5.68
N GLU A 122 -35.55 30.98 6.44
CA GLU A 122 -35.40 29.87 7.38
C GLU A 122 -35.32 28.51 6.65
N PRO A 123 -34.27 27.69 6.88
CA PRO A 123 -34.19 26.37 6.25
C PRO A 123 -35.26 25.41 6.77
N THR A 124 -35.98 24.75 5.87
CA THR A 124 -36.87 23.64 6.22
C THR A 124 -36.08 22.44 6.77
N ASP A 125 -36.71 21.59 7.58
CA ASP A 125 -36.02 20.43 8.17
C ASP A 125 -35.54 19.42 7.12
N LYS A 126 -36.22 19.34 5.96
CA LYS A 126 -35.75 18.57 4.79
C LYS A 126 -34.44 19.14 4.23
N GLN A 127 -34.28 20.46 4.16
CA GLN A 127 -33.02 21.10 3.78
C GLN A 127 -31.94 20.89 4.85
N LYS A 128 -32.27 21.04 6.14
CA LYS A 128 -31.32 20.77 7.25
C LYS A 128 -30.79 19.33 7.21
N ALA A 129 -31.67 18.34 7.06
CA ALA A 129 -31.29 16.93 6.96
C ALA A 129 -30.47 16.61 5.70
N SER A 130 -30.81 17.24 4.56
CA SER A 130 -30.02 17.13 3.32
C SER A 130 -28.61 17.70 3.49
N ILE A 131 -28.48 18.87 4.11
CA ILE A 131 -27.17 19.49 4.42
C ILE A 131 -26.37 18.60 5.39
N VAL A 132 -26.96 18.14 6.49
CA VAL A 132 -26.30 17.20 7.44
C VAL A 132 -25.76 15.97 6.71
N THR A 133 -26.54 15.39 5.80
CA THR A 133 -26.14 14.23 5.00
C THR A 133 -24.99 14.56 4.05
N ARG A 134 -25.06 15.69 3.33
CA ARG A 134 -24.01 16.17 2.41
C ARG A 134 -22.71 16.50 3.13
N VAL A 135 -22.77 17.15 4.28
CA VAL A 135 -21.58 17.47 5.09
C VAL A 135 -20.99 16.21 5.71
N LYS A 136 -21.83 15.29 6.23
CA LYS A 136 -21.37 13.98 6.71
C LYS A 136 -20.61 13.20 5.62
N ALA A 137 -21.01 13.31 4.34
CA ALA A 137 -20.26 12.70 3.24
C ALA A 137 -18.88 13.35 3.00
N MET A 138 -18.73 14.65 3.27
CA MET A 138 -17.47 15.40 3.12
C MET A 138 -16.47 15.19 4.28
N VAL A 139 -16.90 14.77 5.47
CA VAL A 139 -16.00 14.52 6.61
C VAL A 139 -15.12 13.30 6.38
N CYS A 140 -13.80 13.43 6.61
CA CYS A 140 -12.82 12.35 6.51
C CYS A 140 -13.24 11.07 7.26
N LYS A 141 -12.90 9.89 6.70
CA LYS A 141 -13.22 8.56 7.24
C LYS A 141 -12.03 7.83 7.85
N GLN A 142 -10.89 8.52 8.00
CA GLN A 142 -9.67 8.03 8.63
C GLN A 142 -9.40 8.91 9.85
N LEU A 143 -9.80 8.44 11.03
CA LEU A 143 -9.92 9.27 12.24
C LEU A 143 -9.05 8.77 13.40
N ASP A 144 -8.24 9.66 13.95
CA ASP A 144 -7.55 9.48 15.22
C ASP A 144 -8.43 10.01 16.35
N TYR A 145 -8.83 9.12 17.26
CA TYR A 145 -9.67 9.42 18.42
C TYR A 145 -8.86 9.73 19.69
N HIS A 146 -7.53 9.70 19.60
CA HIS A 146 -6.59 10.04 20.67
C HIS A 146 -6.78 9.16 21.93
N ILE A 147 -6.72 9.75 23.12
CA ILE A 147 -6.48 9.05 24.39
C ILE A 147 -7.79 8.62 25.06
N VAL A 148 -8.05 7.32 24.99
CA VAL A 148 -9.07 6.59 25.73
C VAL A 148 -8.55 6.20 27.11
N ARG A 149 -9.31 6.47 28.17
CA ARG A 149 -8.93 6.16 29.58
C ARG A 149 -9.90 5.22 30.30
N SER A 150 -11.12 5.09 29.80
CA SER A 150 -12.24 4.36 30.42
C SER A 150 -13.00 3.49 29.41
N THR A 151 -14.01 2.74 29.88
CA THR A 151 -14.92 1.97 29.00
C THR A 151 -15.97 2.90 28.37
N GLU A 152 -16.31 3.94 29.11
CA GLU A 152 -17.27 5.00 28.80
C GLU A 152 -16.78 5.86 27.62
N ASP A 153 -15.47 6.16 27.59
CA ASP A 153 -14.79 6.78 26.44
C ASP A 153 -14.99 5.95 25.17
N ILE A 154 -14.68 4.64 25.22
CA ILE A 154 -14.87 3.74 24.05
C ILE A 154 -16.33 3.71 23.61
N MET A 155 -17.29 3.67 24.54
CA MET A 155 -18.71 3.71 24.20
C MET A 155 -19.11 5.02 23.50
N SER A 156 -18.59 6.16 23.95
CA SER A 156 -18.79 7.47 23.32
C SER A 156 -18.19 7.52 21.91
N ASP A 157 -16.95 7.03 21.77
CA ASP A 157 -16.23 7.01 20.50
C ASP A 157 -16.85 6.04 19.51
N TYR A 158 -17.26 4.84 19.94
CA TYR A 158 -17.99 3.86 19.12
C TYR A 158 -19.31 4.46 18.60
N GLN A 159 -20.08 5.16 19.43
CA GLN A 159 -21.26 5.90 18.96
C GLN A 159 -20.89 7.00 17.96
N SER A 160 -19.77 7.70 18.16
CA SER A 160 -19.27 8.72 17.24
C SER A 160 -18.79 8.12 15.90
N ILE A 161 -18.19 6.93 15.91
CA ILE A 161 -17.77 6.19 14.72
C ILE A 161 -18.99 5.86 13.86
N VAL A 162 -20.06 5.31 14.45
CA VAL A 162 -21.33 5.03 13.75
C VAL A 162 -21.95 6.34 13.21
N LYS A 163 -21.97 7.40 14.02
CA LYS A 163 -22.51 8.71 13.62
C LYS A 163 -21.76 9.32 12.43
N ILE A 164 -20.45 9.15 12.31
CA ILE A 164 -19.63 9.68 11.19
C ILE A 164 -19.52 8.70 10.00
N GLY A 165 -19.61 7.39 10.25
CA GLY A 165 -19.35 6.32 9.28
C GLY A 165 -17.85 6.12 8.99
N ALA A 166 -17.01 6.19 10.02
CA ALA A 166 -15.55 6.09 9.86
C ALA A 166 -15.11 4.67 9.43
N LYS A 167 -14.11 4.60 8.55
CA LYS A 167 -13.61 3.34 7.95
C LYS A 167 -12.29 2.86 8.55
N SER A 168 -11.40 3.80 8.85
CA SER A 168 -10.12 3.54 9.52
C SER A 168 -10.06 4.34 10.81
N VAL A 169 -9.73 3.67 11.93
CA VAL A 169 -9.78 4.26 13.27
C VAL A 169 -8.47 4.02 14.01
N LYS A 170 -8.04 5.00 14.81
CA LYS A 170 -6.90 4.88 15.72
C LYS A 170 -7.32 5.31 17.13
N LEU A 171 -6.97 4.49 18.12
CA LEU A 171 -7.30 4.67 19.53
C LEU A 171 -6.04 4.46 20.37
N CYS A 172 -5.71 5.42 21.24
CA CYS A 172 -4.60 5.29 22.19
C CYS A 172 -5.14 4.90 23.58
N ILE A 173 -4.78 3.71 24.06
CA ILE A 173 -5.30 3.13 25.30
C ILE A 173 -4.38 3.50 26.47
N ASN A 174 -4.85 4.34 27.39
CA ASN A 174 -4.10 4.81 28.54
C ASN A 174 -4.96 4.80 29.82
N GLY A 175 -5.40 3.60 30.23
CA GLY A 175 -6.29 3.40 31.38
C GLY A 175 -5.57 3.14 32.70
N GLY A 176 -6.08 3.73 33.79
CA GLY A 176 -5.67 3.37 35.15
C GLY A 176 -6.17 2.00 35.64
N GLY A 177 -7.09 1.37 34.88
CA GLY A 177 -7.76 0.12 35.26
C GLY A 177 -8.21 -0.70 34.05
N LYS A 178 -9.31 -1.46 34.22
CA LYS A 178 -9.85 -2.31 33.15
C LYS A 178 -10.70 -1.51 32.15
N ILE A 179 -10.32 -1.60 30.88
CA ILE A 179 -11.02 -1.04 29.73
C ILE A 179 -11.65 -2.18 28.94
N THR A 180 -12.93 -2.02 28.57
CA THR A 180 -13.71 -3.05 27.87
C THR A 180 -14.17 -2.56 26.52
N PHE A 181 -13.74 -3.22 25.44
CA PHE A 181 -14.28 -2.99 24.10
C PHE A 181 -15.71 -3.55 24.00
N PRO A 182 -16.73 -2.71 23.72
CA PRO A 182 -18.12 -3.08 23.89
C PRO A 182 -18.63 -3.97 22.76
N SER A 183 -19.31 -5.06 23.14
CA SER A 183 -20.00 -5.96 22.20
C SER A 183 -21.38 -5.47 21.76
N THR A 184 -21.92 -4.42 22.40
CA THR A 184 -23.29 -3.92 22.20
C THR A 184 -23.42 -2.88 21.09
N VAL A 185 -22.32 -2.30 20.61
CA VAL A 185 -22.31 -1.27 19.56
C VAL A 185 -21.61 -1.82 18.32
N ASN A 186 -22.38 -2.19 17.31
CA ASN A 186 -21.85 -2.62 16.01
C ASN A 186 -21.22 -1.43 15.27
N LEU A 187 -20.03 -1.62 14.69
CA LEU A 187 -19.31 -0.63 13.90
C LEU A 187 -19.21 -1.06 12.41
N PRO A 188 -20.33 -1.22 11.67
CA PRO A 188 -20.39 -1.94 10.39
C PRO A 188 -19.68 -1.25 9.21
N SER A 189 -18.98 -0.13 9.45
CA SER A 189 -18.18 0.59 8.44
C SER A 189 -16.67 0.52 8.70
N VAL A 190 -16.23 0.00 9.87
CA VAL A 190 -14.82 -0.03 10.26
C VAL A 190 -14.13 -1.27 9.71
N THR A 191 -13.28 -1.08 8.70
CA THR A 191 -12.46 -2.15 8.12
C THR A 191 -11.01 -2.14 8.62
N ALA A 192 -10.53 -1.04 9.21
CA ALA A 192 -9.19 -0.93 9.76
C ALA A 192 -9.16 -0.27 11.15
N MET A 193 -8.44 -0.87 12.10
CA MET A 193 -8.27 -0.32 13.46
C MET A 193 -6.83 -0.44 13.93
N ARG A 194 -6.31 0.65 14.51
CA ARG A 194 -5.04 0.72 15.22
C ARG A 194 -5.27 1.00 16.71
N LEU A 195 -4.68 0.17 17.56
CA LEU A 195 -4.68 0.30 19.02
C LEU A 195 -3.26 0.58 19.49
N ASP A 196 -3.00 1.81 19.92
CA ASP A 196 -1.72 2.22 20.52
C ASP A 196 -1.81 2.08 22.04
N TYR A 197 -1.32 0.97 22.58
CA TYR A 197 -1.45 0.68 24.01
C TYR A 197 -0.29 1.29 24.84
N LEU A 198 -0.66 2.07 25.86
CA LEU A 198 0.24 2.59 26.90
C LEU A 198 0.00 1.93 28.25
N SER A 199 -1.26 1.86 28.71
CA SER A 199 -1.60 1.37 30.06
C SER A 199 -3.04 0.84 30.18
N GLY A 200 -3.30 0.08 31.25
CA GLY A 200 -4.60 -0.51 31.60
C GLY A 200 -4.64 -2.02 31.49
N GLU A 201 -5.83 -2.61 31.66
CA GLU A 201 -6.13 -4.00 31.32
C GLU A 201 -7.20 -4.03 30.24
N VAL A 202 -6.95 -4.69 29.11
CA VAL A 202 -7.82 -4.66 27.92
C VAL A 202 -8.65 -5.94 27.82
N SER A 203 -9.92 -5.79 27.47
CA SER A 203 -10.92 -6.86 27.39
C SER A 203 -12.00 -6.56 26.36
N GLY A 204 -12.89 -7.52 26.11
CA GLY A 204 -14.08 -7.34 25.26
C GLY A 204 -13.91 -7.84 23.82
N ARG A 205 -14.65 -7.25 22.89
CA ARG A 205 -14.71 -7.69 21.47
C ARG A 205 -14.48 -6.51 20.52
N LEU A 206 -13.67 -6.75 19.48
CA LEU A 206 -13.48 -5.83 18.35
C LEU A 206 -14.55 -6.05 17.25
N PRO A 207 -14.76 -5.10 16.32
CA PRO A 207 -15.72 -5.26 15.23
C PRO A 207 -15.38 -6.42 14.29
N ASP A 208 -16.37 -7.26 14.00
CA ASP A 208 -16.30 -8.40 13.07
C ASP A 208 -16.02 -8.01 11.60
N THR A 209 -16.31 -6.76 11.24
CA THR A 209 -16.01 -6.12 9.96
C THR A 209 -14.54 -5.74 9.76
N LEU A 210 -13.68 -5.90 10.77
CA LEU A 210 -12.25 -5.62 10.65
C LEU A 210 -11.56 -6.54 9.63
N GLN A 211 -10.88 -5.90 8.68
CA GLN A 211 -9.97 -6.52 7.71
C GLN A 211 -8.50 -6.31 8.10
N ILE A 212 -8.20 -5.22 8.81
CA ILE A 212 -6.86 -4.84 9.27
C ILE A 212 -6.91 -4.48 10.77
N LEU A 213 -6.10 -5.17 11.58
CA LEU A 213 -5.90 -4.85 12.99
C LEU A 213 -4.42 -4.58 13.26
N TRP A 214 -4.10 -3.43 13.83
CA TRP A 214 -2.76 -3.08 14.31
C TRP A 214 -2.81 -2.92 15.83
N ILE A 215 -1.93 -3.62 16.56
CA ILE A 215 -1.73 -3.42 18.00
C ILE A 215 -0.27 -3.04 18.28
N ASP A 216 -0.09 -1.81 18.75
CA ASP A 216 1.20 -1.31 19.23
C ASP A 216 1.28 -1.39 20.76
N GLY A 217 2.49 -1.48 21.29
CA GLY A 217 2.76 -1.63 22.73
C GLY A 217 2.67 -3.07 23.26
N VAL A 218 2.80 -3.19 24.59
CA VAL A 218 2.76 -4.48 25.31
C VAL A 218 1.43 -4.59 26.06
N MET A 219 0.34 -4.77 25.29
CA MET A 219 -1.03 -4.84 25.81
C MET A 219 -1.17 -5.92 26.90
N ARG A 220 -1.77 -5.54 28.03
CA ARG A 220 -2.16 -6.44 29.12
C ARG A 220 -3.60 -6.89 28.88
N PHE A 221 -3.80 -8.20 28.72
CA PHE A 221 -5.11 -8.78 28.43
C PHE A 221 -5.79 -9.24 29.73
N SER A 222 -7.10 -9.04 29.83
CA SER A 222 -7.87 -9.49 31.00
C SER A 222 -7.90 -11.01 31.10
N LYS A 223 -7.56 -11.55 32.28
CA LYS A 223 -7.54 -13.02 32.51
C LYS A 223 -8.90 -13.68 32.38
N MET A 224 -9.99 -12.96 32.65
CA MET A 224 -11.36 -13.51 32.65
C MET A 224 -12.07 -13.34 31.30
N ALA A 225 -11.68 -12.32 30.52
CA ALA A 225 -12.31 -11.96 29.25
C ALA A 225 -11.28 -11.28 28.34
N PRO A 226 -10.27 -12.02 27.85
CA PRO A 226 -9.20 -11.44 27.04
C PRO A 226 -9.76 -10.90 25.72
N LEU A 227 -9.15 -9.83 25.21
CA LEU A 227 -9.39 -9.37 23.85
C LEU A 227 -8.98 -10.50 22.87
N THR A 228 -9.94 -11.01 22.12
CA THR A 228 -9.82 -12.21 21.28
C THR A 228 -9.97 -11.88 19.79
N LEU A 229 -9.38 -12.72 18.92
CA LEU A 229 -9.59 -12.66 17.46
C LEU A 229 -10.79 -13.51 17.01
N ASN A 230 -11.46 -14.22 17.92
CA ASN A 230 -12.62 -15.07 17.63
C ASN A 230 -13.84 -14.24 17.17
N GLY A 231 -14.35 -14.59 15.98
CA GLY A 231 -15.47 -13.92 15.32
C GLY A 231 -15.04 -12.80 14.35
N LEU A 232 -13.75 -12.46 14.28
CA LEU A 232 -13.23 -11.46 13.33
C LEU A 232 -13.01 -12.07 11.94
N SER A 233 -14.00 -12.77 11.38
CA SER A 233 -13.87 -13.62 10.18
C SER A 233 -13.22 -12.91 8.98
N ASN A 234 -13.49 -11.62 8.81
CA ASN A 234 -12.98 -10.77 7.74
C ASN A 234 -11.49 -10.38 7.88
N LEU A 235 -10.83 -10.68 9.00
CA LEU A 235 -9.49 -10.19 9.33
C LEU A 235 -8.41 -10.83 8.44
N GLN A 236 -7.90 -10.05 7.48
CA GLN A 236 -6.85 -10.46 6.55
C GLN A 236 -5.45 -10.05 7.00
N VAL A 237 -5.32 -8.96 7.76
CA VAL A 237 -4.02 -8.37 8.15
C VAL A 237 -3.95 -8.13 9.65
N LEU A 238 -2.96 -8.73 10.32
CA LEU A 238 -2.62 -8.46 11.72
C LEU A 238 -1.23 -7.83 11.83
N CYS A 239 -1.12 -6.62 12.37
CA CYS A 239 0.15 -5.99 12.75
C CYS A 239 0.34 -6.00 14.27
N VAL A 240 1.53 -6.36 14.73
CA VAL A 240 1.92 -6.39 16.14
C VAL A 240 3.35 -5.88 16.35
N THR A 241 3.57 -5.11 17.41
CA THR A 241 4.94 -4.67 17.80
C THR A 241 5.53 -5.47 18.96
N SER A 242 4.77 -6.40 19.57
CA SER A 242 5.19 -7.21 20.72
C SER A 242 4.95 -8.72 20.54
N CYS A 243 5.94 -9.53 20.92
CA CYS A 243 5.81 -11.00 20.95
C CYS A 243 4.73 -11.48 21.93
N HIS A 244 4.53 -10.76 23.04
CA HIS A 244 3.55 -11.14 24.05
C HIS A 244 2.12 -10.96 23.53
N VAL A 245 1.87 -9.82 22.87
CA VAL A 245 0.61 -9.53 22.17
C VAL A 245 0.32 -10.61 21.13
N LEU A 246 1.29 -10.91 20.25
CA LEU A 246 1.14 -11.97 19.25
C LEU A 246 0.81 -13.32 19.88
N LYS A 247 1.52 -13.73 20.94
CA LYS A 247 1.27 -15.01 21.62
C LYS A 247 -0.17 -15.10 22.14
N ASN A 248 -0.66 -14.08 22.85
CA ASN A 248 -2.00 -14.10 23.44
C ASN A 248 -3.09 -14.11 22.35
N LEU A 249 -2.92 -13.32 21.29
CA LEU A 249 -3.83 -13.30 20.15
C LEU A 249 -3.88 -14.65 19.43
N LEU A 250 -2.72 -15.28 19.18
CA LEU A 250 -2.66 -16.59 18.52
C LEU A 250 -3.12 -17.75 19.41
N GLN A 251 -3.12 -17.59 20.74
CA GLN A 251 -3.77 -18.53 21.67
C GLN A 251 -5.31 -18.41 21.65
N THR A 252 -5.84 -17.28 21.19
CA THR A 252 -7.29 -17.00 21.05
C THR A 252 -7.72 -16.98 19.57
N TRP A 253 -7.11 -17.87 18.78
CA TRP A 253 -7.31 -17.98 17.34
C TRP A 253 -8.00 -19.28 16.98
N GLU A 254 -9.20 -19.19 16.42
CA GLU A 254 -9.99 -20.34 15.97
C GLU A 254 -9.96 -20.54 14.45
N LYS A 255 -10.29 -21.77 14.03
CA LYS A 255 -10.30 -22.18 12.63
C LYS A 255 -11.50 -21.60 11.89
N GLY A 256 -11.34 -20.41 11.31
CA GLY A 256 -12.36 -19.76 10.49
C GLY A 256 -11.98 -18.37 9.95
N THR A 257 -11.00 -17.70 10.55
CA THR A 257 -10.61 -16.34 10.15
C THR A 257 -9.69 -16.30 8.92
N CYS A 258 -9.97 -15.39 7.98
CA CYS A 258 -9.31 -15.31 6.67
C CYS A 258 -7.93 -14.61 6.65
N LEU A 259 -7.03 -14.94 7.58
CA LEU A 259 -5.73 -14.28 7.68
C LEU A 259 -4.84 -14.56 6.46
N ARG A 260 -4.28 -13.48 5.90
CA ARG A 260 -3.40 -13.50 4.72
C ARG A 260 -2.05 -12.86 4.98
N VAL A 261 -1.94 -12.04 6.03
CA VAL A 261 -0.75 -11.27 6.38
C VAL A 261 -0.62 -11.17 7.91
N ILE A 262 0.56 -11.47 8.45
CA ILE A 262 0.99 -11.02 9.79
C ILE A 262 2.22 -10.14 9.63
N MET A 263 2.17 -8.89 10.10
CA MET A 263 3.32 -7.99 10.20
C MET A 263 3.81 -7.91 11.65
N THR A 264 5.11 -8.08 11.86
CA THR A 264 5.74 -8.09 13.19
C THR A 264 6.87 -7.08 13.25
N LEU A 265 6.66 -5.96 13.94
CA LEU A 265 7.63 -4.86 14.09
C LEU A 265 8.44 -4.96 15.40
N CYS A 266 8.52 -6.17 15.96
CA CYS A 266 9.09 -6.42 17.28
C CYS A 266 10.63 -6.38 17.26
N ARG A 267 11.20 -5.27 17.73
CA ARG A 267 12.65 -4.97 17.75
C ARG A 267 13.42 -5.61 18.92
N ILE A 268 12.79 -6.49 19.70
CA ILE A 268 13.43 -7.15 20.86
C ILE A 268 14.52 -8.14 20.37
N HIS A 269 15.73 -8.07 20.94
CA HIS A 269 16.86 -8.93 20.57
C HIS A 269 16.55 -10.44 20.62
N LYS A 270 15.68 -10.88 21.54
CA LYS A 270 15.17 -12.26 21.65
C LYS A 270 13.72 -12.38 21.13
N CYS A 271 13.42 -11.76 19.99
CA CYS A 271 12.11 -11.82 19.35
C CYS A 271 11.71 -13.26 19.00
N GLN A 272 10.52 -13.68 19.45
CA GLN A 272 9.98 -15.03 19.25
C GLN A 272 8.88 -15.10 18.18
N CYS A 273 8.56 -14.00 17.50
CA CYS A 273 7.41 -13.94 16.58
C CYS A 273 7.45 -15.00 15.47
N GLU A 274 8.62 -15.29 14.89
CA GLU A 274 8.74 -16.33 13.87
C GLU A 274 8.40 -17.73 14.42
N ALA A 275 8.82 -18.04 15.65
CA ALA A 275 8.53 -19.32 16.28
C ALA A 275 7.05 -19.44 16.68
N LEU A 276 6.44 -18.34 17.17
CA LEU A 276 5.01 -18.30 17.49
C LEU A 276 4.14 -18.53 16.24
N ILE A 277 4.54 -17.99 15.09
CA ILE A 277 3.83 -18.16 13.82
C ILE A 277 4.03 -19.58 13.28
N LYS A 278 5.28 -20.07 13.17
CA LYS A 278 5.58 -21.43 12.68
C LYS A 278 4.95 -22.55 13.51
N ASN A 279 4.85 -22.36 14.83
CA ASN A 279 4.36 -23.39 15.74
C ASN A 279 2.83 -23.35 15.90
N SER A 280 2.12 -22.44 15.21
CA SER A 280 0.66 -22.39 15.22
C SER A 280 0.09 -23.25 14.08
N PRO A 281 -0.61 -24.37 14.37
CA PRO A 281 -1.16 -25.26 13.34
C PRO A 281 -2.34 -24.65 12.56
N LEU A 282 -2.74 -23.41 12.89
CA LEU A 282 -3.83 -22.68 12.26
C LEU A 282 -3.35 -21.51 11.37
N ILE A 283 -2.03 -21.37 11.15
CA ILE A 283 -1.45 -20.27 10.37
C ILE A 283 -0.65 -20.82 9.17
N ASP A 284 -1.28 -20.76 8.00
CA ASP A 284 -0.67 -21.07 6.70
C ASP A 284 -0.19 -19.78 6.03
N LEU A 285 1.01 -19.33 6.40
CA LEU A 285 1.71 -18.17 5.84
C LEU A 285 3.16 -18.55 5.46
N PRO A 286 3.36 -19.29 4.36
CA PRO A 286 4.64 -19.92 4.05
C PRO A 286 5.72 -18.97 3.52
N TYR A 287 5.34 -17.77 3.07
CA TYR A 287 6.26 -16.76 2.52
C TYR A 287 6.52 -15.62 3.50
N LYS A 288 7.66 -14.93 3.34
CA LYS A 288 8.11 -13.88 4.26
C LYS A 288 8.73 -12.70 3.55
N VAL A 289 8.67 -11.54 4.17
CA VAL A 289 9.40 -10.33 3.81
C VAL A 289 10.21 -9.83 5.02
N ILE A 290 11.45 -9.42 4.81
CA ILE A 290 12.22 -8.62 5.77
C ILE A 290 12.12 -7.15 5.36
N ILE A 291 11.67 -6.29 6.28
CA ILE A 291 11.57 -4.84 6.05
C ILE A 291 12.90 -4.19 6.49
N VAL A 292 13.63 -3.60 5.55
CA VAL A 292 14.94 -2.96 5.75
C VAL A 292 14.76 -1.43 5.74
N PRO A 293 15.45 -0.67 6.61
CA PRO A 293 15.39 0.79 6.57
C PRO A 293 15.88 1.35 5.22
N GLN A 294 15.31 2.46 4.76
CA GLN A 294 15.66 3.12 3.49
C GLN A 294 17.15 3.44 3.39
N THR A 295 17.77 3.82 4.51
CA THR A 295 19.21 4.12 4.62
C THR A 295 20.13 2.90 4.54
N ARG A 296 19.57 1.68 4.47
CA ARG A 296 20.28 0.41 4.37
C ARG A 296 19.73 -0.51 3.27
N TYR A 297 18.73 -0.05 2.52
CA TYR A 297 18.17 -0.81 1.39
C TYR A 297 18.98 -0.52 0.12
N ASN A 298 19.64 -1.55 -0.38
CA ASN A 298 20.19 -1.61 -1.73
C ASN A 298 19.73 -2.94 -2.33
N GLY A 299 18.73 -2.90 -3.20
CA GLY A 299 18.00 -4.09 -3.67
C GLY A 299 18.93 -5.17 -4.20
N LYS A 300 19.79 -4.84 -5.16
CA LYS A 300 20.72 -5.80 -5.81
C LYS A 300 21.78 -6.33 -4.84
N THR A 301 22.40 -5.48 -4.03
CA THR A 301 23.42 -5.93 -3.06
C THR A 301 22.84 -6.75 -1.90
N LEU A 302 21.59 -6.49 -1.49
CA LEU A 302 20.86 -7.34 -0.53
C LEU A 302 20.57 -8.74 -1.08
N THR A 303 20.39 -8.89 -2.39
CA THR A 303 20.08 -10.18 -3.00
C THR A 303 21.33 -11.05 -3.25
N GLU A 304 22.50 -10.42 -3.38
CA GLU A 304 23.77 -11.07 -3.75
C GLU A 304 24.67 -11.43 -2.55
N ASN A 305 24.65 -10.66 -1.45
CA ASN A 305 25.68 -10.78 -0.39
C ASN A 305 25.13 -11.24 0.98
N ALA A 306 25.48 -12.46 1.39
CA ALA A 306 25.02 -13.08 2.65
C ALA A 306 25.46 -12.33 3.93
N ALA A 307 26.61 -11.66 3.94
CA ALA A 307 27.04 -10.87 5.09
C ALA A 307 26.20 -9.58 5.23
N ILE A 308 25.85 -8.97 4.10
CA ILE A 308 24.96 -7.80 4.05
C ILE A 308 23.52 -8.19 4.40
N GLN A 309 23.02 -9.34 3.93
CA GLN A 309 21.75 -9.92 4.38
C GLN A 309 21.71 -10.13 5.90
N LYS A 310 22.77 -10.72 6.48
CA LYS A 310 22.88 -10.90 7.94
C LYS A 310 22.84 -9.56 8.66
N ASN A 311 23.60 -8.55 8.20
CA ASN A 311 23.62 -7.22 8.78
C ASN A 311 22.25 -6.51 8.70
N ALA A 312 21.61 -6.53 7.53
CA ALA A 312 20.28 -5.97 7.29
C ALA A 312 19.20 -6.64 8.15
N PHE A 313 19.25 -7.98 8.33
CA PHE A 313 18.34 -8.69 9.22
C PHE A 313 18.48 -8.26 10.68
N HIS A 314 19.69 -7.97 11.18
CA HIS A 314 19.88 -7.46 12.54
C HIS A 314 19.34 -6.03 12.72
N HIS A 315 19.33 -5.22 11.66
CA HIS A 315 18.86 -3.84 11.67
C HIS A 315 17.47 -3.64 11.02
N ARG A 316 16.70 -4.71 10.86
CA ARG A 316 15.38 -4.69 10.20
C ARG A 316 14.37 -3.85 10.98
N VAL A 317 13.49 -3.15 10.26
CA VAL A 317 12.32 -2.45 10.82
C VAL A 317 11.31 -3.46 11.37
N GLY A 318 11.15 -4.57 10.68
CA GLY A 318 10.24 -5.65 11.01
C GLY A 318 10.29 -6.82 10.02
N MET A 319 9.30 -7.69 10.10
CA MET A 319 9.09 -8.81 9.18
C MET A 319 7.61 -8.92 8.83
N VAL A 320 7.30 -9.42 7.64
CA VAL A 320 5.93 -9.78 7.22
C VAL A 320 5.90 -11.27 6.88
N TYR A 321 4.80 -11.94 7.20
CA TYR A 321 4.49 -13.32 6.86
C TYR A 321 3.22 -13.29 6.03
N TYR A 322 3.20 -13.90 4.85
CA TYR A 322 2.09 -13.75 3.91
C TYR A 322 1.75 -15.06 3.17
N LYS A 323 0.51 -15.13 2.66
CA LYS A 323 -0.05 -16.37 2.10
C LYS A 323 0.39 -16.71 0.66
N ASN A 324 0.50 -15.70 -0.21
CA ASN A 324 0.82 -15.82 -1.65
C ASN A 324 1.11 -14.44 -2.25
N LEU A 325 1.66 -14.35 -3.48
CA LEU A 325 1.90 -13.09 -4.20
C LEU A 325 0.73 -12.09 -4.15
N GLY A 326 -0.50 -12.55 -4.39
CA GLY A 326 -1.70 -11.70 -4.35
C GLY A 326 -2.02 -11.09 -2.96
N SER A 327 -1.29 -11.48 -1.92
CA SER A 327 -1.36 -10.90 -0.57
C SER A 327 -0.31 -9.80 -0.32
N LEU A 328 0.63 -9.54 -1.24
CA LEU A 328 1.58 -8.43 -1.16
C LEU A 328 0.88 -7.06 -1.21
N LYS A 329 -0.07 -6.90 -2.14
CA LYS A 329 -0.93 -5.70 -2.29
C LYS A 329 -1.83 -5.40 -1.08
N LEU A 330 -1.80 -6.22 -0.01
CA LEU A 330 -2.47 -5.93 1.27
C LEU A 330 -1.60 -5.13 2.25
N PHE A 331 -0.28 -5.03 2.01
CA PHE A 331 0.64 -4.34 2.91
C PHE A 331 1.75 -3.52 2.25
N ALA A 332 2.03 -3.76 0.96
CA ALA A 332 3.06 -3.09 0.20
C ALA A 332 2.54 -2.63 -1.18
N GLU A 333 3.18 -1.59 -1.70
CA GLU A 333 2.75 -0.81 -2.85
C GLU A 333 4.00 -0.20 -3.51
N CYS A 334 4.08 -0.27 -4.83
CA CYS A 334 5.18 0.27 -5.64
C CYS A 334 4.58 0.83 -6.93
N GLU A 335 4.96 2.05 -7.29
CA GLU A 335 4.56 2.71 -8.53
C GLU A 335 5.66 2.51 -9.59
N LEU A 336 5.28 2.39 -10.87
CA LEU A 336 6.25 2.40 -11.96
C LEU A 336 6.90 3.79 -12.06
N PRO A 337 8.20 3.88 -12.45
CA PRO A 337 8.78 5.14 -12.91
C PRO A 337 7.90 5.78 -13.99
N ALA A 338 7.72 7.10 -13.97
CA ALA A 338 6.72 7.77 -14.81
C ALA A 338 6.91 7.49 -16.31
N ASP A 339 8.17 7.52 -16.78
CA ASP A 339 8.58 7.14 -18.14
C ASP A 339 8.18 5.70 -18.50
N ILE A 340 8.42 4.76 -17.60
CA ILE A 340 8.02 3.35 -17.78
C ILE A 340 6.48 3.19 -17.72
N GLY A 341 5.80 3.96 -16.87
CA GLY A 341 4.35 3.94 -16.73
C GLY A 341 3.63 4.48 -17.97
N GLU A 342 4.12 5.56 -18.56
CA GLU A 342 3.65 6.11 -19.83
C GLU A 342 3.85 5.09 -20.97
N LEU A 343 5.08 4.58 -21.15
CA LEU A 343 5.39 3.57 -22.17
C LEU A 343 4.57 2.29 -22.02
N TYR A 344 4.31 1.83 -20.79
CA TYR A 344 3.48 0.66 -20.55
C TYR A 344 1.99 0.93 -20.85
N SER A 345 1.49 2.11 -20.50
CA SER A 345 0.10 2.52 -20.75
C SER A 345 -0.20 2.65 -22.24
N GLU A 346 0.71 3.27 -23.00
CA GLU A 346 0.61 3.38 -24.46
C GLU A 346 0.59 2.01 -25.13
N ARG A 347 1.54 1.13 -24.74
CA ARG A 347 1.59 -0.26 -25.22
C ARG A 347 0.34 -1.07 -24.87
N LYS A 348 -0.33 -0.76 -23.75
CA LYS A 348 -1.59 -1.39 -23.37
C LYS A 348 -2.75 -0.90 -24.24
N ARG A 349 -2.84 0.42 -24.51
CA ARG A 349 -3.88 0.98 -25.40
C ARG A 349 -3.78 0.37 -26.81
N ILE A 350 -2.58 0.33 -27.39
CA ILE A 350 -2.33 -0.26 -28.72
C ILE A 350 -2.77 -1.75 -28.78
N ARG A 351 -2.59 -2.51 -27.69
CA ARG A 351 -3.06 -3.91 -27.62
C ARG A 351 -4.58 -4.02 -27.58
N GLU A 352 -5.25 -3.14 -26.84
CA GLU A 352 -6.71 -3.13 -26.70
C GLU A 352 -7.39 -2.62 -27.98
N GLU A 353 -6.78 -1.66 -28.66
CA GLU A 353 -7.14 -1.17 -30.01
C GLU A 353 -7.03 -2.32 -31.03
N ASN A 354 -5.84 -2.94 -31.18
CA ASN A 354 -5.64 -4.03 -32.13
C ASN A 354 -6.54 -5.27 -31.85
N VAL A 355 -6.84 -5.58 -30.57
CA VAL A 355 -7.76 -6.67 -30.22
C VAL A 355 -9.19 -6.34 -30.64
N THR A 356 -9.64 -5.09 -30.52
CA THR A 356 -10.99 -4.69 -30.95
C THR A 356 -11.13 -4.61 -32.46
N GLU A 357 -10.10 -4.19 -33.21
CA GLU A 357 -10.09 -4.29 -34.68
C GLU A 357 -10.10 -5.75 -35.15
N SER A 358 -9.40 -6.66 -34.48
CA SER A 358 -9.40 -8.11 -34.81
C SER A 358 -10.72 -8.85 -34.50
N ALA A 359 -11.74 -8.14 -34.00
CA ALA A 359 -13.03 -8.69 -33.61
C ALA A 359 -14.20 -8.24 -34.52
N PHE A 360 -13.91 -7.55 -35.63
CA PHE A 360 -14.85 -7.17 -36.69
C PHE A 360 -14.55 -7.86 -38.03
#